data_AF-A0A358C2W2-F1
#
_entry.id   AF-A0A358C2W2-F1
#
_cell.length_a   1.000
_cell.length_b   1.000
_cell.length_c   1.000
_cell.angle_alpha   90.00
_cell.angle_beta   90.00
_cell.angle_gamma   90.00
#
_symmetry.space_group_name_H-M   'P 1'
#
loop_
_entity.id
_entity.type
_entity.pdbx_description
1 polymer ?
#
loop_
_entity_poly.entity_id
_entity_poly.type
_entity_poly.pdbx_seq_one_letter_code
_entity_poly.pdbx_strand_id
1 'polypeptide(L)'
;MKTTETCPECLEKLKELQRICGACGYTIELVPAEKMIERYLKRPSPGGLFWTQAYALGTRQYVWFLVSLIPIFGVAALVAMFIFGRRLSWKVGDWESFEEFKRRQGLMDRIAYVWLGLLIAAYLYTRFIVQW
;
A
#
# COMPACT_ATOMS: atom_id res chain seq x y z
N MET A 1 -5.99 14.74 -25.06
CA MET A 1 -5.74 13.28 -25.14
C MET A 1 -4.58 13.07 -26.10
N LYS A 2 -3.39 12.67 -25.62
CA LYS A 2 -2.25 12.35 -26.49
C LYS A 2 -2.19 10.84 -26.71
N THR A 3 -2.18 10.46 -27.97
CA THR A 3 -2.12 9.12 -28.54
C THR A 3 -0.85 8.38 -28.11
N THR A 4 -1.03 7.10 -27.80
CA THR A 4 0.01 6.13 -27.49
C THR A 4 0.71 5.69 -28.78
N GLU A 5 1.67 6.48 -29.24
CA GLU A 5 2.67 5.96 -30.18
C GLU A 5 3.85 5.45 -29.37
N THR A 6 3.81 4.14 -29.09
CA THR A 6 4.93 3.41 -28.49
C THR A 6 6.13 3.53 -29.43
N CYS A 7 7.28 3.97 -28.93
CA CYS A 7 8.52 4.03 -29.71
C CYS A 7 8.79 2.68 -30.42
N PRO A 8 9.12 2.67 -31.72
CA PRO A 8 9.39 1.44 -32.48
C PRO A 8 10.42 0.53 -31.81
N GLU A 9 11.49 1.12 -31.25
CA GLU A 9 12.54 0.39 -30.54
C GLU A 9 12.01 -0.32 -29.27
N CYS A 10 11.13 0.34 -28.52
CA CYS A 10 10.50 -0.26 -27.34
C CYS A 10 9.59 -1.42 -27.72
N LEU A 11 8.94 -1.34 -28.88
CA LEU A 11 8.04 -2.37 -29.38
C LEU A 11 8.81 -3.60 -29.89
N GLU A 12 9.97 -3.41 -30.52
CA GLU A 12 10.89 -4.50 -30.87
C GLU A 12 11.44 -5.22 -29.64
N LYS A 13 11.94 -4.47 -28.64
CA LYS A 13 12.41 -5.05 -27.38
C LYS A 13 11.31 -5.82 -26.65
N LEU A 14 10.08 -5.31 -26.67
CA LEU A 14 8.93 -6.02 -26.11
C LEU A 14 8.67 -7.34 -26.86
N LYS A 15 8.69 -7.35 -28.21
CA LYS A 15 8.50 -8.58 -28.99
C LYS A 15 9.56 -9.63 -28.69
N GLU A 16 10.81 -9.21 -28.54
CA GLU A 16 11.91 -10.10 -28.17
C GLU A 16 11.69 -10.71 -26.78
N LEU A 17 11.42 -9.87 -25.79
CA LEU A 17 11.09 -10.32 -24.43
C LEU A 17 9.84 -11.21 -24.40
N GLN A 18 8.82 -10.91 -25.19
CA GLN A 18 7.60 -11.71 -25.30
C GLN A 18 7.87 -13.11 -25.87
N ARG A 19 8.80 -13.25 -26.81
CA ARG A 19 9.22 -14.58 -27.32
C ARG A 19 9.90 -15.40 -26.24
N ILE A 20 10.78 -14.77 -25.45
CA ILE A 20 11.50 -15.43 -24.36
C ILE A 20 10.52 -15.84 -23.25
N CYS A 21 9.68 -14.92 -22.78
CA CYS A 21 8.76 -15.16 -21.67
C CYS A 21 7.51 -15.95 -22.06
N GLY A 22 7.11 -15.95 -23.33
CA GLY A 22 6.00 -16.75 -23.84
C GLY A 22 6.24 -18.25 -23.68
N ALA A 23 7.50 -18.71 -23.76
CA ALA A 23 7.86 -20.10 -23.47
C ALA A 23 7.58 -20.49 -22.00
N CYS A 24 7.57 -19.52 -21.09
CA CYS A 24 7.28 -19.69 -19.67
C CYS A 24 5.79 -19.48 -19.33
N GLY A 25 4.94 -19.17 -20.31
CA GLY A 25 3.51 -18.89 -20.11
C GLY A 25 3.17 -17.49 -19.59
N TYR A 26 4.13 -16.54 -19.61
CA TYR A 26 3.91 -15.17 -19.14
C TYR A 26 3.74 -14.18 -20.30
N THR A 27 2.91 -13.15 -20.09
CA THR A 27 2.72 -12.03 -21.01
C THR A 27 3.32 -10.75 -20.45
N ILE A 28 4.03 -9.99 -21.31
CA ILE A 28 4.64 -8.71 -20.96
C ILE A 28 3.82 -7.61 -21.61
N GLU A 29 3.37 -6.65 -20.79
CA GLU A 29 2.61 -5.50 -21.25
C GLU A 29 3.36 -4.21 -20.96
N LEU A 30 3.43 -3.31 -21.94
CA LEU A 30 3.90 -1.94 -21.72
C LEU A 30 2.76 -1.12 -21.08
N VAL A 31 2.94 -0.81 -19.81
CA VAL A 31 2.00 0.01 -19.05
C VAL A 31 2.65 1.36 -18.75
N PRO A 32 2.00 2.50 -19.06
CA PRO A 32 2.46 3.82 -18.65
C PRO A 32 2.69 3.90 -17.13
N ALA A 33 3.73 4.61 -16.71
CA ALA A 33 4.11 4.71 -15.30
C ALA A 33 2.96 5.25 -14.44
N GLU A 34 2.14 6.15 -14.98
CA GLU A 34 0.99 6.75 -14.30
C GLU A 34 -0.08 5.71 -13.97
N LYS A 35 -0.34 4.77 -14.89
CA LYS A 35 -1.31 3.69 -14.66
C LYS A 35 -0.83 2.72 -13.58
N MET A 36 0.48 2.49 -13.47
CA MET A 36 1.06 1.66 -12.40
C MET A 36 0.89 2.32 -11.03
N ILE A 37 1.16 3.63 -10.94
CA ILE A 37 0.96 4.42 -9.73
C ILE A 37 -0.52 4.36 -9.31
N GLU A 38 -1.43 4.61 -10.24
CA GLU A 38 -2.87 4.62 -9.93
C GLU A 38 -3.36 3.27 -9.40
N ARG A 39 -2.93 2.15 -10.00
CA ARG A 39 -3.26 0.80 -9.50
C ARG A 39 -2.77 0.60 -8.07
N TYR A 40 -1.56 1.07 -7.75
CA TYR A 40 -1.00 0.93 -6.41
C TYR A 40 -1.75 1.78 -5.37
N LEU A 41 -2.15 3.01 -5.73
CA LEU A 41 -2.88 3.92 -4.85
C LEU A 41 -4.30 3.46 -4.52
N LYS A 42 -4.90 2.62 -5.38
CA LYS A 42 -6.22 2.00 -5.17
C LYS A 42 -6.19 0.79 -4.24
N ARG A 43 -5.01 0.24 -3.94
CA ARG A 43 -4.91 -0.94 -3.08
C ARG A 43 -5.20 -0.56 -1.63
N PRO A 44 -5.98 -1.39 -0.92
CA PRO A 44 -6.16 -1.19 0.51
C PRO A 44 -4.84 -1.39 1.27
N SER A 45 -4.73 -0.73 2.42
CA SER A 45 -3.52 -0.67 3.23
C SER A 45 -3.75 -1.35 4.58
N PRO A 46 -3.23 -2.57 4.80
CA PRO A 46 -3.28 -3.26 6.09
C PRO A 46 -2.79 -2.40 7.25
N GLY A 47 -1.79 -1.54 7.01
CA GLY A 47 -1.32 -0.54 7.97
C GLY A 47 -2.44 0.37 8.48
N GLY A 48 -3.29 0.84 7.57
CA GLY A 48 -4.43 1.70 7.90
C GLY A 48 -5.56 0.98 8.64
N LEU A 49 -5.60 -0.36 8.63
CA LEU A 49 -6.61 -1.16 9.31
C LEU A 49 -6.17 -1.61 10.70
N PHE A 50 -4.99 -2.22 10.80
CA PHE A 50 -4.53 -2.86 12.04
C PHE A 50 -3.75 -1.93 12.96
N TRP A 51 -3.31 -0.77 12.47
CA TRP A 51 -2.60 0.21 13.27
C TRP A 51 -2.79 1.65 12.77
N THR A 52 -4.05 2.09 12.68
CA THR A 52 -4.48 3.37 12.08
C THR A 52 -3.67 4.58 12.54
N GLN A 53 -3.44 4.75 13.84
CA GLN A 53 -2.73 5.90 14.41
C GLN A 53 -1.27 5.93 13.94
N ALA A 54 -0.54 4.82 14.10
CA ALA A 54 0.85 4.72 13.68
C ALA A 54 0.98 4.81 12.16
N TYR A 55 0.02 4.29 11.42
CA TYR A 55 -0.06 4.44 9.97
C TYR A 55 -0.25 5.89 9.54
N ALA A 56 -1.23 6.60 10.11
CA ALA A 56 -1.49 7.99 9.78
C ALA A 56 -0.25 8.86 10.07
N LEU A 57 0.39 8.65 11.22
CA LEU A 57 1.64 9.34 11.56
C LEU A 57 2.78 8.96 10.60
N GLY A 58 2.99 7.66 10.37
CA GLY A 58 4.08 7.13 9.56
C GLY A 58 3.98 7.48 8.07
N THR A 59 2.77 7.82 7.61
CA THR A 59 2.47 8.19 6.22
C THR A 59 2.19 9.69 6.05
N ARG A 60 2.59 10.51 7.03
CA ARG A 60 2.51 11.98 7.04
C ARG A 60 1.07 12.53 6.93
N GLN A 61 0.08 11.77 7.41
CA GLN A 61 -1.33 12.14 7.43
C GLN A 61 -1.75 12.66 8.82
N TYR A 62 -1.11 13.74 9.28
CA TYR A 62 -1.23 14.23 10.65
C TYR A 62 -2.65 14.62 11.07
N VAL A 63 -3.46 15.14 10.14
CA VAL A 63 -4.88 15.43 10.41
C VAL A 63 -5.64 14.15 10.74
N TRP A 64 -5.43 13.09 9.96
CA TRP A 64 -6.07 11.80 10.20
C TRP A 64 -5.56 11.12 11.48
N PHE A 65 -4.30 11.35 11.84
CA PHE A 65 -3.79 10.94 13.15
C PHE A 65 -4.61 11.59 14.27
N LEU A 66 -4.79 12.92 14.26
CA LEU A 66 -5.59 13.62 15.27
C LEU A 66 -7.05 13.15 15.30
N VAL A 67 -7.68 12.98 14.13
CA VAL A 67 -9.06 12.46 14.03
C VAL A 67 -9.17 11.05 14.62
N SER A 68 -8.17 10.20 14.39
CA SER A 68 -8.17 8.81 14.88
C SER A 68 -8.02 8.69 16.40
N LEU A 69 -7.61 9.75 17.10
CA LEU A 69 -7.54 9.78 18.57
C LEU A 69 -8.90 10.03 19.21
N ILE A 70 -9.87 10.58 18.46
CA ILE A 70 -11.22 10.83 18.97
C ILE A 70 -12.00 9.52 18.86
N PRO A 71 -12.46 8.89 19.98
CA PRO A 71 -13.05 7.55 19.95
C PRO A 71 -14.23 7.42 18.98
N ILE A 72 -15.08 8.45 18.91
CA ILE A 72 -16.25 8.49 18.02
C ILE A 72 -15.84 8.44 16.54
N PHE A 73 -14.73 9.10 16.18
CA PHE A 73 -14.24 9.15 14.80
C PHE A 73 -13.20 8.07 14.48
N GLY A 74 -12.73 7.31 15.48
CA GLY A 74 -11.68 6.30 15.31
C GLY A 74 -12.04 5.22 14.30
N VAL A 75 -13.27 4.72 14.32
CA VAL A 75 -13.75 3.69 13.36
C VAL A 75 -13.84 4.26 11.95
N ALA A 76 -14.35 5.48 11.79
CA ALA A 76 -14.41 6.15 10.49
C ALA A 76 -13.01 6.42 9.93
N ALA A 77 -12.07 6.86 10.76
CA ALA A 77 -10.67 7.06 10.40
C ALA A 77 -10.01 5.74 9.97
N LEU A 78 -10.27 4.64 10.67
CA LEU A 78 -9.77 3.31 10.30
C LEU A 78 -10.26 2.88 8.91
N VAL A 79 -11.57 2.97 8.63
CA VAL A 79 -12.11 2.61 7.31
C VAL A 79 -11.54 3.52 6.22
N ALA A 80 -11.45 4.83 6.49
CA ALA A 80 -10.88 5.79 5.55
C ALA A 80 -9.40 5.51 5.27
N MET A 81 -8.60 5.19 6.28
CA MET A 81 -7.18 4.88 6.14
C MET A 81 -6.93 3.54 5.44
N PHE A 82 -7.79 2.54 5.69
CA PHE A 82 -7.71 1.26 5.00
C PHE A 82 -7.94 1.40 3.49
N ILE A 83 -8.99 2.12 3.08
CA ILE A 83 -9.40 2.21 1.66
C ILE A 83 -8.65 3.32 0.93
N PHE A 84 -8.55 4.50 1.54
CA PHE A 84 -8.05 5.71 0.89
C PHE A 84 -6.71 6.19 1.43
N GLY A 85 -6.17 5.58 2.48
CA GLY A 85 -4.97 6.07 3.16
C GLY A 85 -3.78 6.23 2.21
N ARG A 86 -3.56 5.32 1.26
CA ARG A 86 -2.47 5.44 0.28
C ARG A 86 -2.67 6.65 -0.64
N ARG A 87 -3.90 6.83 -1.13
CA ARG A 87 -4.26 7.93 -2.03
C ARG A 87 -4.15 9.28 -1.32
N LEU A 88 -4.58 9.34 -0.07
CA LEU A 88 -4.49 10.54 0.77
C LEU A 88 -3.04 10.87 1.10
N SER A 89 -2.27 9.88 1.55
CA SER A 89 -0.83 10.06 1.80
C SER A 89 -0.08 10.51 0.55
N TRP A 90 -0.39 9.98 -0.63
CA TRP A 90 0.25 10.42 -1.88
C TRP A 90 -0.05 11.88 -2.23
N LYS A 91 -1.27 12.36 -1.94
CA LYS A 91 -1.66 13.75 -2.22
C LYS A 91 -1.05 14.77 -1.26
N VAL A 92 -0.86 14.41 0.00
CA VAL A 92 -0.54 15.37 1.08
C VAL A 92 0.86 15.16 1.67
N GLY A 93 1.45 13.98 1.49
CA GLY A 93 2.65 13.56 2.21
C GLY A 93 3.97 14.07 1.64
N ASP A 94 3.96 14.92 0.62
CA ASP A 94 5.15 15.57 0.04
C ASP A 94 6.35 14.61 -0.15
N TRP A 95 6.14 13.58 -0.98
CA TRP A 95 7.10 12.51 -1.22
C TRP A 95 8.07 12.91 -2.34
N GLU A 96 9.36 12.60 -2.18
CA GLU A 96 10.37 12.94 -3.19
C GLU A 96 10.24 12.08 -4.44
N SER A 97 9.79 10.83 -4.27
CA SER A 97 9.54 9.91 -5.37
C SER A 97 8.48 8.86 -5.05
N PHE A 98 7.92 8.25 -6.10
CA PHE A 98 6.97 7.14 -5.93
C PHE A 98 7.61 5.92 -5.26
N GLU A 99 8.89 5.67 -5.48
CA GLU A 99 9.57 4.52 -4.89
C GLU A 99 9.83 4.73 -3.39
N GLU A 100 10.14 5.97 -2.97
CA GLU A 100 10.21 6.35 -1.55
C GLU A 100 8.85 6.13 -0.86
N PHE A 101 7.77 6.63 -1.47
CA PHE A 101 6.41 6.45 -1.00
C PHE A 101 6.05 4.96 -0.84
N LYS A 102 6.28 4.17 -1.88
CA LYS A 102 5.99 2.73 -1.90
C LYS A 102 6.80 1.96 -0.84
N ARG A 103 8.08 2.31 -0.65
CA ARG A 103 8.93 1.74 0.40
C ARG A 103 8.35 2.05 1.79
N ARG A 104 7.92 3.29 2.01
CA ARG A 104 7.35 3.71 3.30
C ARG A 104 6.00 3.04 3.58
N GLN A 105 5.12 2.96 2.58
CA GLN A 105 3.85 2.24 2.68
C GLN A 105 4.05 0.75 3.01
N GLY A 106 4.97 0.09 2.29
CA GLY A 106 5.30 -1.32 2.55
C GLY A 106 5.98 -1.56 3.90
N LEU A 107 6.70 -0.58 4.45
CA LEU A 107 7.20 -0.64 5.82
C LEU A 107 6.04 -0.63 6.83
N MET A 108 5.10 0.30 6.66
CA MET A 108 3.96 0.41 7.59
C MET A 108 3.05 -0.82 7.55
N ASP A 109 2.82 -1.40 6.38
CA ASP A 109 2.04 -2.65 6.26
C ASP A 109 2.72 -3.82 6.96
N ARG A 110 4.05 -3.95 6.81
CA ARG A 110 4.82 -4.99 7.51
C ARG A 110 4.75 -4.82 9.03
N ILE A 111 4.91 -3.60 9.52
CA ILE A 111 4.79 -3.29 10.95
C ILE A 111 3.39 -3.68 11.46
N ALA A 112 2.35 -3.39 10.69
CA ALA A 112 0.98 -3.74 11.06
C ALA A 112 0.73 -5.26 11.10
N TYR A 113 1.33 -6.03 10.19
CA TYR A 113 1.28 -7.49 10.26
C TYR A 113 2.03 -8.05 11.48
N VAL A 114 3.20 -7.52 11.79
CA VAL A 114 3.96 -7.91 13.00
C VAL A 114 3.13 -7.60 14.25
N TRP A 115 2.53 -6.42 14.31
CA TRP A 115 1.65 -6.01 15.41
C TRP A 115 0.43 -6.93 15.56
N LEU A 116 -0.25 -7.25 14.46
CA LEU A 116 -1.37 -8.19 14.48
C LEU A 116 -0.92 -9.58 14.97
N GLY A 117 0.24 -10.06 14.54
CA GLY A 117 0.83 -11.31 15.02
C GLY A 117 1.09 -11.31 16.53
N LEU A 118 1.60 -10.20 17.07
CA LEU A 118 1.80 -10.02 18.52
C LEU A 118 0.47 -10.04 19.29
N LEU A 119 -0.58 -9.36 18.78
CA LEU A 119 -1.90 -9.37 19.41
C LEU A 119 -2.50 -10.78 19.44
N ILE A 120 -2.39 -11.53 18.35
CA ILE A 120 -2.86 -12.92 18.27
C ILE A 120 -2.06 -13.80 19.25
N ALA A 121 -0.73 -13.69 19.26
CA ALA A 121 0.12 -14.45 20.17
C ALA A 121 -0.21 -14.15 21.63
N ALA A 122 -0.38 -12.87 21.99
CA ALA A 122 -0.78 -12.44 23.33
C ALA A 122 -2.16 -12.99 23.73
N TYR A 123 -3.13 -12.97 22.81
CA TYR A 123 -4.46 -13.54 23.04
C TYR A 123 -4.39 -15.06 23.27
N LEU A 124 -3.64 -15.80 22.45
CA LEU A 124 -3.48 -17.25 22.63
C LEU A 124 -2.75 -17.58 23.94
N TYR A 125 -1.72 -16.81 24.29
CA TYR A 125 -1.00 -16.96 25.55
C TYR A 125 -1.93 -16.76 26.76
N THR A 126 -2.70 -15.68 26.79
CA THR A 126 -3.64 -15.44 27.90
C THR A 126 -4.76 -16.48 27.95
N ARG A 127 -5.26 -16.92 26.79
CA ARG A 127 -6.36 -17.88 26.70
C ARG A 127 -5.99 -19.30 27.09
N PHE A 128 -4.77 -19.76 26.78
CA PHE A 128 -4.38 -21.17 26.92
C PHE A 128 -3.32 -21.42 28.01
N ILE A 129 -2.50 -20.43 28.36
CA ILE A 129 -1.39 -20.62 29.32
C ILE A 129 -1.71 -19.96 30.67
N VAL A 130 -2.34 -18.78 30.67
CA VAL A 130 -2.62 -18.01 31.90
C VAL A 130 -3.90 -18.44 32.61
N GLN A 131 -4.66 -19.40 32.07
CA GLN A 131 -5.80 -19.99 32.78
C GLN A 131 -5.31 -20.90 33.92
N TRP A 132 -5.06 -20.30 35.09
CA TRP A 132 -4.94 -20.94 36.39
C TRP A 132 -5.90 -20.25 37.37
#